data_AF-A0A4U5VZP5-F1
#
_entry.id   AF-A0A4U5VZP5-F1
#
_cell.length_a   1.000
_cell.length_b   1.000
_cell.length_c   1.000
_cell.angle_alpha   90.00
_cell.angle_beta   90.00
_cell.angle_gamma   90.00
#
_symmetry.space_group_name_H-M   'P 1'
#
loop_
_entity.id
_entity.type
_entity.pdbx_description
1 polymer ?
#
loop_
_entity_poly.entity_id
_entity_poly.type
_entity_poly.pdbx_seq_one_letter_code
_entity_poly.pdbx_strand_id
1 'polypeptide(L)'
;MCLAFGKLDIQELGALDRNLSMVCGFVAQPNCQQLLATLWYDGFPGWRRRHWAVKLVTCFIIGLLFPVFSLIYLLAPKSALGNFIKKPFIKFICHTASYLTFLFLLLLASQHIARTNLHMQGPPPTIVEWMILPWVLGFIWAEIKEMWDGGFTEYIHDWWNLMDFAMNSLYLATISLKIVAYVKYNSSRPREEWEMWHPTLIAEALFAIANIFSSLRLISLFTANSHLGPLQISLGRMLLDILKFLFIYCLVLLAFANGLNQLYFYYETKASEEHNNCKGIRCERQNNAFSTRLLPPLNAHLYFARSYHR
;
A
#
# COMPACT_ATOMS: atom_id res chain seq x y z
N MET A 1 -1.05 12.11 -9.90
CA MET A 1 -1.58 13.46 -10.21
C MET A 1 -2.06 13.65 -11.65
N CYS A 2 -1.59 12.89 -12.67
CA CYS A 2 -2.42 12.65 -13.88
C CYS A 2 -3.78 12.01 -13.49
N LEU A 3 -3.81 11.22 -12.41
CA LEU A 3 -5.03 10.73 -11.77
C LEU A 3 -5.85 11.80 -10.99
N ALA A 4 -5.23 12.91 -10.56
CA ALA A 4 -5.92 13.93 -9.75
C ALA A 4 -6.46 15.09 -10.59
N PHE A 5 -5.79 15.42 -11.71
CA PHE A 5 -6.37 16.31 -12.73
C PHE A 5 -7.49 15.62 -13.52
N GLY A 6 -7.48 14.28 -13.60
CA GLY A 6 -8.60 13.52 -14.15
C GLY A 6 -9.83 13.47 -13.23
N LYS A 7 -9.66 13.42 -11.90
CA LYS A 7 -10.81 13.33 -10.98
C LYS A 7 -11.58 14.64 -10.82
N LEU A 8 -10.92 15.80 -10.77
CA LEU A 8 -11.60 17.07 -10.51
C LEU A 8 -12.41 17.66 -11.69
N ASP A 9 -12.01 17.43 -12.95
CA ASP A 9 -12.82 17.88 -14.11
C ASP A 9 -13.86 16.83 -14.57
N ILE A 10 -13.75 15.58 -14.12
CA ILE A 10 -14.73 14.52 -14.48
C ILE A 10 -15.93 14.50 -13.52
N GLN A 11 -15.80 15.01 -12.28
CA GLN A 11 -16.94 15.09 -11.36
C GLN A 11 -18.05 16.03 -11.82
N GLU A 12 -17.75 17.11 -12.57
CA GLU A 12 -18.83 17.92 -13.21
C GLU A 12 -19.52 17.19 -14.38
N LEU A 13 -18.93 16.10 -14.89
CA LEU A 13 -19.51 15.23 -15.93
C LEU A 13 -20.12 13.94 -15.36
N GLY A 14 -20.06 13.72 -14.04
CA GLY A 14 -20.54 12.52 -13.34
C GLY A 14 -22.06 12.35 -13.27
N ALA A 15 -22.85 13.30 -13.80
CA ALA A 15 -24.31 13.21 -13.79
C ALA A 15 -24.92 12.42 -14.98
N LEU A 16 -24.11 11.83 -15.88
CA LEU A 16 -24.64 11.11 -17.05
C LEU A 16 -23.91 9.78 -17.34
N ASP A 17 -23.99 8.85 -16.39
CA ASP A 17 -23.50 7.48 -16.53
C ASP A 17 -24.41 6.62 -17.44
N ARG A 18 -24.31 6.84 -18.76
CA ARG A 18 -24.80 5.90 -19.79
C ARG A 18 -23.91 5.76 -21.02
N ASN A 19 -22.81 6.53 -21.14
CA ASN A 19 -22.00 6.57 -22.37
C ASN A 19 -20.49 6.70 -22.10
N LEU A 20 -19.95 5.93 -21.14
CA LEU A 20 -18.52 5.96 -20.79
C LEU A 20 -17.59 5.71 -22.00
N SER A 21 -17.98 4.86 -22.95
CA SER A 21 -17.24 4.62 -24.20
C SER A 21 -17.22 5.83 -25.14
N MET A 22 -18.31 6.60 -25.19
CA MET A 22 -18.42 7.81 -26.02
C MET A 22 -17.59 8.95 -25.44
N VAL A 23 -17.60 9.10 -24.10
CA VAL A 23 -16.77 10.08 -23.39
C VAL A 23 -15.29 9.76 -23.54
N CYS A 24 -14.88 8.50 -23.40
CA CYS A 24 -13.49 8.09 -23.67
C CYS A 24 -13.06 8.41 -25.11
N GLY A 25 -13.93 8.19 -26.10
CA GLY A 25 -13.67 8.51 -27.50
C GLY A 25 -13.52 10.01 -27.75
N PHE A 26 -14.36 10.84 -27.13
CA PHE A 26 -14.27 12.29 -27.18
C PHE A 26 -12.98 12.81 -26.52
N VAL A 27 -12.67 12.34 -25.31
CA VAL A 27 -11.46 12.75 -24.59
C VAL A 27 -10.20 12.33 -25.35
N ALA A 28 -10.21 11.18 -26.02
CA ALA A 28 -9.08 10.70 -26.83
C ALA A 28 -8.86 11.49 -28.13
N GLN A 29 -9.77 12.40 -28.50
CA GLN A 29 -9.64 13.20 -29.73
C GLN A 29 -8.32 14.01 -29.72
N PRO A 30 -7.55 14.04 -30.83
CA PRO A 30 -6.24 14.69 -30.87
C PRO A 30 -6.23 16.16 -30.43
N ASN A 31 -7.27 16.92 -30.79
CA ASN A 31 -7.40 18.34 -30.44
C ASN A 31 -7.59 18.55 -28.93
N CYS A 32 -8.43 17.74 -28.29
CA CYS A 32 -8.64 17.75 -26.84
C CYS A 32 -7.34 17.38 -26.10
N GLN A 33 -6.65 16.33 -26.56
CA GLN A 33 -5.37 15.90 -26.00
C GLN A 33 -4.26 16.94 -26.16
N GLN A 34 -4.24 17.70 -27.27
CA GLN A 34 -3.27 18.78 -27.47
C GLN A 34 -3.52 19.96 -26.53
N LEU A 35 -4.80 20.32 -26.30
CA LEU A 35 -5.17 21.34 -25.32
C LEU A 35 -4.75 20.92 -23.91
N LEU A 36 -5.12 19.71 -23.49
CA LEU A 36 -4.75 19.15 -22.19
C LEU A 36 -3.23 19.09 -21.99
N ALA A 37 -2.47 18.69 -23.01
CA ALA A 37 -1.02 18.69 -22.96
C ALA A 37 -0.43 20.10 -22.81
N THR A 38 -1.06 21.11 -23.42
CA THR A 38 -0.62 22.50 -23.30
C THR A 38 -0.83 23.03 -21.89
N LEU A 39 -1.99 22.72 -21.28
CA LEU A 39 -2.27 23.04 -19.88
C LEU A 39 -1.34 22.28 -18.91
N TRP A 40 -1.05 21.02 -19.21
CA TRP A 40 -0.19 20.16 -18.38
C TRP A 40 1.26 20.67 -18.34
N TYR A 41 1.82 21.05 -19.49
CA TYR A 41 3.20 21.52 -19.62
C TYR A 41 3.34 23.05 -19.55
N ASP A 42 2.41 23.74 -18.90
CA ASP A 42 2.42 25.20 -18.84
C ASP A 42 3.75 25.77 -18.30
N GLY A 43 4.34 26.69 -19.06
CA GLY A 43 5.68 27.26 -18.91
C GLY A 43 6.87 26.31 -19.01
N PHE A 44 6.73 25.18 -19.71
CA PHE A 44 7.85 24.43 -20.29
C PHE A 44 7.75 24.42 -21.82
N PRO A 45 8.15 25.50 -22.52
CA PRO A 45 8.06 25.56 -23.97
C PRO A 45 8.90 24.46 -24.62
N GLY A 46 8.28 23.70 -25.51
CA GLY A 46 8.95 22.64 -26.27
C GLY A 46 9.32 21.40 -25.45
N TRP A 47 8.77 21.18 -24.25
CA TRP A 47 9.08 20.02 -23.40
C TRP A 47 9.00 18.69 -24.16
N ARG A 48 7.97 18.52 -25.01
CA ARG A 48 7.77 17.31 -25.83
C ARG A 48 8.97 17.00 -26.73
N ARG A 49 9.61 18.03 -27.29
CA ARG A 49 10.72 17.92 -28.25
C ARG A 49 12.09 17.68 -27.61
N ARG A 50 12.21 17.79 -26.27
CA ARG A 50 13.49 17.58 -25.57
C ARG A 50 13.90 16.11 -25.57
N HIS A 51 15.21 15.87 -25.60
CA HIS A 51 15.81 14.54 -25.45
C HIS A 51 15.41 13.90 -24.11
N TRP A 52 15.26 12.58 -24.09
CA TRP A 52 14.78 11.84 -22.92
C TRP A 52 15.70 12.02 -21.69
N ALA A 53 17.02 12.08 -21.90
CA ALA A 53 17.98 12.27 -20.82
C ALA A 53 17.82 13.66 -20.17
N VAL A 54 17.59 14.71 -20.96
CA VAL A 54 17.37 16.06 -20.44
C VAL A 54 16.10 16.08 -19.59
N LYS A 55 15.01 15.46 -20.08
CA LYS A 55 13.75 15.32 -19.32
C LYS A 55 14.01 14.63 -17.98
N LEU A 56 14.73 13.52 -17.98
CA LEU A 56 15.05 12.75 -16.77
C LEU A 56 15.84 13.58 -15.76
N VAL A 57 16.93 14.24 -16.20
CA VAL A 57 17.76 15.08 -15.33
C VAL A 57 16.95 16.24 -14.75
N THR A 58 16.14 16.92 -15.57
CA THR A 58 15.28 18.01 -15.07
C THR A 58 14.22 17.52 -14.08
N CYS A 59 13.58 16.37 -14.32
CA CYS A 59 12.64 15.77 -13.38
C CYS A 59 13.33 15.37 -12.07
N PHE A 60 14.54 14.83 -12.14
CA PHE A 60 15.33 14.44 -10.97
C PHE A 60 15.71 15.66 -10.12
N ILE A 61 16.19 16.75 -10.73
CA ILE A 61 16.53 17.98 -10.01
C ILE A 61 15.29 18.60 -9.35
N ILE A 62 14.17 18.71 -10.08
CA ILE A 62 12.90 19.21 -9.51
C ILE A 62 12.45 18.31 -8.36
N GLY A 63 12.55 17.00 -8.54
CA GLY A 63 12.24 16.00 -7.54
C GLY A 63 13.09 16.15 -6.29
N LEU A 64 14.40 16.38 -6.39
CA LEU A 64 15.29 16.59 -5.25
C LEU A 64 14.98 17.88 -4.49
N LEU A 65 14.53 18.93 -5.20
CA LEU A 65 14.17 20.22 -4.63
C LEU A 65 12.73 20.29 -4.07
N PHE A 66 11.99 19.17 -4.04
CA PHE A 66 10.60 19.15 -3.54
C PHE A 66 10.38 19.71 -2.12
N PRO A 67 11.29 19.53 -1.12
CA PRO A 67 11.01 20.06 0.23
C PRO A 67 11.16 21.58 0.26
N VAL A 68 12.12 22.13 -0.50
CA VAL A 68 12.34 23.57 -0.64
C VAL A 68 11.13 24.22 -1.32
N PHE A 69 10.64 23.61 -2.40
CA PHE A 69 9.44 24.06 -3.08
C PHE A 69 8.22 24.06 -2.14
N SER A 70 7.97 22.96 -1.43
CA SER A 70 6.85 22.85 -0.50
C SER A 70 6.89 23.92 0.62
N LEU A 71 8.08 24.21 1.15
CA LEU A 71 8.28 25.24 2.18
C LEU A 71 7.98 26.65 1.64
N ILE A 72 8.44 26.97 0.44
CA ILE A 72 8.20 28.27 -0.19
C ILE A 72 6.70 28.48 -0.48
N TYR A 73 5.99 27.42 -0.88
CA TYR A 73 4.55 27.49 -1.07
C TYR A 73 3.79 27.82 0.23
N LEU A 74 4.24 27.27 1.37
CA LEU A 74 3.67 27.58 2.68
C LEU A 74 3.99 29.00 3.16
N LEU A 75 5.24 29.46 3.00
CA LEU A 75 5.69 30.76 3.51
C LEU A 75 5.30 31.94 2.62
N ALA A 76 5.38 31.78 1.30
CA ALA A 76 5.18 32.85 0.32
C ALA A 76 4.41 32.36 -0.92
N PRO A 77 3.10 32.09 -0.80
CA PRO A 77 2.29 31.50 -1.87
C PRO A 77 2.10 32.39 -3.11
N LYS A 78 2.41 33.69 -3.00
CA LYS A 78 2.37 34.67 -4.11
C LYS A 78 3.72 34.89 -4.80
N SER A 79 4.80 34.25 -4.31
CA SER A 79 6.13 34.36 -4.93
C SER A 79 6.18 33.68 -6.30
N ALA A 80 7.19 34.02 -7.12
CA ALA A 80 7.41 33.40 -8.43
C ALA A 80 7.56 31.87 -8.33
N LEU A 81 8.28 31.40 -7.30
CA LEU A 81 8.47 29.97 -7.01
C LEU A 81 7.18 29.31 -6.47
N GLY A 82 6.38 30.02 -5.69
CA GLY A 82 5.05 29.56 -5.25
C GLY A 82 4.08 29.36 -6.42
N ASN A 83 4.08 30.26 -7.40
CA ASN A 83 3.29 30.12 -8.62
C ASN A 83 3.81 28.99 -9.53
N PHE A 84 5.12 28.70 -9.51
CA PHE A 84 5.70 27.60 -10.26
C PHE A 84 5.19 26.21 -9.80
N ILE A 85 4.97 26.00 -8.50
CA ILE A 85 4.46 24.72 -7.95
C ILE A 85 2.98 24.49 -8.25
N LYS A 86 2.20 25.57 -8.44
CA LYS A 86 0.77 25.47 -8.80
C LYS A 86 0.57 24.76 -10.14
N LYS A 87 1.61 24.74 -11.00
CA LYS A 87 1.60 24.04 -12.28
C LYS A 87 1.41 22.54 -12.11
N PRO A 88 0.53 21.91 -12.91
CA PRO A 88 0.13 20.51 -12.73
C PRO A 88 1.29 19.52 -12.84
N PHE A 89 2.17 19.70 -13.84
CA PHE A 89 3.34 18.83 -14.02
C PHE A 89 4.34 18.91 -12.86
N ILE A 90 4.59 20.10 -12.31
CA ILE A 90 5.50 20.27 -11.17
C ILE A 90 4.91 19.63 -9.93
N LYS A 91 3.63 19.86 -9.65
CA LYS A 91 2.95 19.24 -8.52
C LYS A 91 2.96 17.71 -8.63
N PHE A 92 2.82 17.16 -9.85
CA PHE A 92 2.95 15.72 -10.09
C PHE A 92 4.34 15.17 -9.72
N ILE A 93 5.41 15.84 -10.18
CA ILE A 93 6.79 15.46 -9.84
C ILE A 93 7.01 15.56 -8.34
N CYS A 94 6.57 16.64 -7.69
CA CYS A 94 6.76 16.84 -6.24
C CYS A 94 6.03 15.77 -5.42
N HIS A 95 4.78 15.43 -5.75
CA HIS A 95 4.06 14.34 -5.09
C HIS A 95 4.76 12.99 -5.30
N THR A 96 5.21 12.72 -6.52
CA THR A 96 5.91 11.47 -6.83
C THR A 96 7.24 11.38 -6.10
N ALA A 97 8.02 12.47 -6.06
CA ALA A 97 9.28 12.54 -5.33
C ALA A 97 9.06 12.37 -3.82
N SER A 98 8.07 13.05 -3.23
CA SER A 98 7.70 12.87 -1.82
C SER A 98 7.33 11.41 -1.51
N TYR A 99 6.56 10.76 -2.40
CA TYR A 99 6.20 9.35 -2.25
C TYR A 99 7.42 8.42 -2.37
N LEU A 100 8.35 8.69 -3.29
CA LEU A 100 9.60 7.94 -3.40
C LEU A 100 10.49 8.13 -2.17
N THR A 101 10.54 9.34 -1.60
CA THR A 101 11.26 9.55 -0.33
C THR A 101 10.62 8.81 0.84
N PHE A 102 9.28 8.73 0.89
CA PHE A 102 8.57 7.92 1.87
C PHE A 102 8.96 6.43 1.74
N LEU A 103 8.93 5.86 0.53
CA LEU A 103 9.37 4.49 0.29
C LEU A 103 10.84 4.27 0.66
N PHE A 104 11.71 5.24 0.35
CA PHE A 104 13.11 5.18 0.73
C PHE A 104 13.29 5.19 2.26
N LEU A 105 12.51 6.00 2.99
CA LEU A 105 12.49 5.98 4.45
C LEU A 105 12.00 4.64 5.01
N LEU A 106 11.00 4.00 4.38
CA LEU A 106 10.56 2.65 4.77
C LEU A 106 11.67 1.60 4.55
N LEU A 107 12.42 1.69 3.47
CA LEU A 107 13.58 0.84 3.23
C LEU A 107 14.67 1.07 4.29
N LEU A 108 14.95 2.33 4.64
CA LEU A 108 15.88 2.65 5.73
C LEU A 108 15.39 2.17 7.10
N ALA A 109 14.08 2.24 7.36
CA ALA A 109 13.47 1.73 8.58
C ALA A 109 13.76 0.23 8.73
N SER A 110 13.65 -0.57 7.67
CA SER A 110 13.96 -2.00 7.71
C SER A 110 15.42 -2.28 8.12
N GLN A 111 16.36 -1.48 7.65
CA GLN A 111 17.78 -1.63 7.99
C GLN A 111 18.08 -1.19 9.43
N HIS A 112 17.38 -0.17 9.92
CA HIS A 112 17.60 0.37 11.26
C HIS A 112 16.90 -0.44 12.36
N ILE A 113 15.73 -1.01 12.08
CA ILE A 113 15.01 -1.94 12.96
C ILE A 113 15.86 -3.19 13.26
N ALA A 114 16.70 -3.63 12.31
CA ALA A 114 17.65 -4.71 12.55
C ALA A 114 18.74 -4.36 13.59
N ARG A 115 18.94 -3.07 13.91
CA ARG A 115 19.97 -2.60 14.86
C ARG A 115 19.41 -2.19 16.23
N THR A 116 18.10 -2.07 16.40
CA THR A 116 17.51 -1.77 17.72
C THR A 116 17.52 -3.02 18.60
N ASN A 117 17.46 -2.85 19.93
CA ASN A 117 17.48 -3.95 20.89
C ASN A 117 16.26 -4.89 20.65
N LEU A 118 16.49 -6.00 19.94
CA LEU A 118 15.49 -7.00 19.54
C LEU A 118 14.75 -7.65 20.73
N HIS A 119 15.29 -7.53 21.94
CA HIS A 119 14.77 -8.13 23.16
C HIS A 119 13.92 -7.17 24.01
N MET A 120 13.68 -5.95 23.55
CA MET A 120 12.84 -4.98 24.26
C MET A 120 11.39 -5.13 23.79
N GLN A 121 10.46 -5.44 24.72
CA GLN A 121 9.03 -5.42 24.41
C GLN A 121 8.55 -3.97 24.41
N GLY A 122 7.85 -3.56 23.34
CA GLY A 122 7.37 -2.18 23.19
C GLY A 122 8.50 -1.14 23.07
N PRO A 123 9.44 -1.29 22.12
CA PRO A 123 10.52 -0.31 21.96
C PRO A 123 9.95 1.09 21.65
N PRO A 124 10.59 2.16 22.14
CA PRO A 124 10.17 3.51 21.79
C PRO A 124 10.27 3.72 20.26
N PRO A 125 9.41 4.57 19.67
CA PRO A 125 9.43 4.82 18.24
C PRO A 125 10.81 5.33 17.80
N THR A 126 11.38 4.70 16.78
CA THR A 126 12.69 5.09 16.25
C THR A 126 12.63 6.47 15.59
N ILE A 127 13.79 7.12 15.41
CA ILE A 127 13.86 8.40 14.70
C ILE A 127 13.24 8.29 13.31
N VAL A 128 13.46 7.16 12.61
CA VAL A 128 12.89 6.91 11.28
C VAL A 128 11.36 6.77 11.35
N GLU A 129 10.81 6.13 12.37
CA GLU A 129 9.35 6.05 12.58
C GLU A 129 8.75 7.43 12.85
N TRP A 130 9.42 8.27 13.66
CA TRP A 130 9.02 9.67 13.85
C TRP A 130 9.02 10.46 12.54
N MET A 131 9.97 10.20 11.64
CA MET A 131 9.98 10.80 10.31
C MET A 131 8.87 10.28 9.40
N ILE A 132 8.45 9.03 9.55
CA ILE A 132 7.37 8.41 8.76
C ILE A 132 5.98 8.94 9.15
N LEU A 133 5.76 9.24 10.44
CA LEU A 133 4.45 9.63 10.97
C LEU A 133 3.78 10.81 10.21
N PRO A 134 4.48 11.93 9.90
CA PRO A 134 3.89 13.01 9.11
C PRO A 134 3.38 12.58 7.72
N TRP A 135 4.06 11.65 7.05
CA TRP A 135 3.57 11.12 5.76
C TRP A 135 2.30 10.32 5.93
N VAL A 136 2.25 9.42 6.92
CA VAL A 136 1.06 8.60 7.19
C VAL A 136 -0.15 9.49 7.52
N LEU A 137 0.03 10.50 8.38
CA LEU A 137 -1.02 11.47 8.69
C LEU A 137 -1.45 12.26 7.45
N GLY A 138 -0.50 12.66 6.60
CA GLY A 138 -0.77 13.33 5.33
C GLY A 138 -1.59 12.47 4.37
N PHE A 139 -1.30 11.17 4.26
CA PHE A 139 -2.06 10.24 3.43
C PHE A 139 -3.48 10.04 3.97
N ILE A 140 -3.65 9.84 5.27
CA ILE A 140 -4.97 9.70 5.89
C ILE A 140 -5.81 10.96 5.66
N TRP A 141 -5.22 12.15 5.85
CA TRP A 141 -5.91 13.41 5.61
C TRP A 141 -6.31 13.58 4.14
N ALA A 142 -5.43 13.23 3.21
CA ALA A 142 -5.71 13.30 1.78
C ALA A 142 -6.87 12.36 1.38
N GLU A 143 -6.88 11.13 1.88
CA GLU A 143 -7.98 10.17 1.64
C GLU A 143 -9.31 10.63 2.22
N ILE A 144 -9.30 11.16 3.45
CA ILE A 144 -10.53 11.70 4.07
C ILE A 144 -11.09 12.83 3.23
N LYS A 145 -10.23 13.71 2.72
CA LYS A 145 -10.65 14.81 1.86
C LYS A 145 -11.21 14.30 0.53
N GLU A 146 -10.54 13.34 -0.10
CA GLU A 146 -11.01 12.76 -1.37
C GLU A 146 -12.37 12.07 -1.20
N MET A 147 -12.58 11.34 -0.11
CA MET A 147 -13.88 10.74 0.19
C MET A 147 -14.98 11.80 0.41
N TRP A 148 -14.65 12.92 1.06
CA TRP A 148 -15.60 13.98 1.36
C TRP A 148 -16.00 14.79 0.12
N ASP A 149 -15.04 15.13 -0.73
CA ASP A 149 -15.26 15.91 -1.95
C ASP A 149 -15.83 15.02 -3.09
N GLY A 150 -15.49 13.73 -3.09
CA GLY A 150 -15.82 12.72 -4.10
C GLY A 150 -17.19 12.06 -3.97
N GLY A 151 -17.61 11.81 -2.73
CA GLY A 151 -18.71 10.89 -2.42
C GLY A 151 -18.25 9.43 -2.35
N PHE A 152 -18.87 8.65 -1.46
CA PHE A 152 -18.43 7.29 -1.12
C PHE A 152 -18.61 6.26 -2.24
N THR A 153 -19.64 6.42 -3.08
CA THR A 153 -19.93 5.49 -4.17
C THR A 153 -18.89 5.54 -5.27
N GLU A 154 -18.50 6.74 -5.70
CA GLU A 154 -17.43 6.92 -6.69
C GLU A 154 -16.08 6.44 -6.14
N TYR A 155 -15.84 6.65 -4.83
CA TYR A 155 -14.62 6.23 -4.17
C TYR A 155 -14.39 4.71 -4.21
N ILE A 156 -15.41 3.89 -3.91
CA ILE A 156 -15.26 2.41 -3.89
C ILE A 156 -15.05 1.82 -5.29
N HIS A 157 -15.58 2.47 -6.33
CA HIS A 157 -15.43 1.99 -7.70
C HIS A 157 -13.98 2.07 -8.21
N ASP A 158 -13.14 2.91 -7.60
CA ASP A 158 -11.71 2.98 -7.92
C ASP A 158 -10.90 2.01 -7.05
N TRP A 159 -10.42 0.92 -7.68
CA TRP A 159 -9.58 -0.09 -7.02
C TRP A 159 -8.31 0.48 -6.40
N TRP A 160 -7.78 1.57 -6.96
CA TRP A 160 -6.60 2.26 -6.44
C TRP A 160 -6.90 2.95 -5.11
N ASN A 161 -8.09 3.52 -4.96
CA ASN A 161 -8.54 4.13 -3.72
C ASN A 161 -8.80 3.07 -2.65
N LEU A 162 -9.40 1.94 -3.02
CA LEU A 162 -9.57 0.82 -2.09
C LEU A 162 -8.23 0.29 -1.55
N MET A 163 -7.20 0.22 -2.42
CA MET A 163 -5.85 -0.15 -2.00
C MET A 163 -5.23 0.90 -1.07
N ASP A 164 -5.45 2.19 -1.32
CA ASP A 164 -4.97 3.28 -0.45
C ASP A 164 -5.65 3.26 0.92
N PHE A 165 -6.95 3.00 0.97
CA PHE A 165 -7.70 2.78 2.20
C PHE A 165 -7.16 1.58 2.99
N ALA A 166 -6.92 0.44 2.31
CA ALA A 166 -6.36 -0.75 2.92
C ALA A 166 -4.94 -0.49 3.49
N MET A 167 -4.10 0.21 2.73
CA MET A 167 -2.77 0.61 3.18
C MET A 167 -2.83 1.53 4.42
N ASN A 168 -3.66 2.57 4.40
CA ASN A 168 -3.77 3.53 5.51
C ASN A 168 -4.37 2.91 6.77
N SER A 169 -5.34 2.00 6.63
CA SER A 169 -5.88 1.24 7.76
C SER A 169 -4.84 0.31 8.40
N LEU A 170 -3.98 -0.34 7.60
CA LEU A 170 -2.86 -1.13 8.12
C LEU A 170 -1.82 -0.27 8.86
N TYR A 171 -1.52 0.93 8.36
CA TYR A 171 -0.64 1.86 9.07
C TYR A 171 -1.26 2.33 10.39
N LEU A 172 -2.55 2.65 10.43
CA LEU A 172 -3.27 2.99 11.65
C LEU A 172 -3.27 1.83 12.66
N ALA A 173 -3.52 0.60 12.20
CA ALA A 173 -3.46 -0.59 13.05
C ALA A 173 -2.05 -0.85 13.60
N THR A 174 -1.02 -0.59 12.80
CA THR A 174 0.37 -0.70 13.25
C THR A 174 0.68 0.31 14.36
N ILE A 175 0.33 1.58 14.15
CA ILE A 175 0.58 2.66 15.12
C ILE A 175 -0.18 2.38 16.43
N SER A 176 -1.45 1.97 16.34
CA SER A 176 -2.25 1.66 17.53
C SER A 176 -1.67 0.49 18.33
N LEU A 177 -1.26 -0.61 17.68
CA LEU A 177 -0.61 -1.74 18.34
C LEU A 177 0.73 -1.37 18.95
N LYS A 178 1.52 -0.51 18.31
CA LYS A 178 2.79 -0.01 18.88
C LYS A 178 2.56 0.85 20.13
N ILE A 179 1.55 1.71 20.12
CA ILE A 179 1.18 2.50 21.31
C ILE A 179 0.72 1.57 22.44
N VAL A 180 -0.12 0.59 22.15
CA VAL A 180 -0.57 -0.42 23.13
C VAL A 180 0.62 -1.20 23.69
N ALA A 181 1.55 -1.63 22.83
CA ALA A 181 2.75 -2.33 23.25
C ALA A 181 3.62 -1.46 24.17
N TYR A 182 3.82 -0.19 23.83
CA TYR A 182 4.61 0.77 24.62
C TYR A 182 4.01 1.05 26.00
N VAL A 183 2.68 1.20 26.09
CA VAL A 183 2.01 1.50 27.36
C VAL A 183 1.94 0.27 28.28
N LYS A 184 1.69 -0.92 27.72
CA LYS A 184 1.41 -2.13 28.50
C LYS A 184 2.66 -2.92 28.86
N TYR A 185 3.71 -2.87 28.04
CA TYR A 185 4.93 -3.67 28.23
C TYR A 185 6.12 -2.75 28.49
N ASN A 186 6.80 -2.97 29.61
CA ASN A 186 7.99 -2.22 30.01
C ASN A 186 9.15 -3.16 30.42
N SER A 187 9.10 -4.41 29.96
CA SER A 187 10.07 -5.45 30.31
C SER A 187 10.90 -5.85 29.08
N SER A 188 12.19 -6.09 29.28
CA SER A 188 13.04 -6.70 28.26
C SER A 188 13.10 -8.20 28.52
N ARG A 189 12.60 -8.98 27.57
CA ARG A 189 12.67 -10.45 27.57
C ARG A 189 13.17 -10.92 26.21
N PRO A 190 13.95 -12.00 26.14
CA PRO A 190 14.40 -12.53 24.85
C PRO A 190 13.20 -12.80 23.93
N ARG A 191 13.37 -12.50 22.63
CA ARG A 191 12.29 -12.52 21.64
C ARG A 191 11.70 -13.92 21.45
N GLU A 192 12.50 -14.94 21.71
CA GLU A 192 12.14 -16.37 21.63
C GLU A 192 11.06 -16.77 22.65
N GLU A 193 10.99 -16.06 23.78
CA GLU A 193 10.01 -16.33 24.84
C GLU A 193 8.69 -15.56 24.66
N TRP A 194 8.57 -14.76 23.60
CA TRP A 194 7.38 -13.96 23.38
C TRP A 194 6.22 -14.83 22.93
N GLU A 195 5.02 -14.52 23.43
CA GLU A 195 3.80 -15.16 22.96
C GLU A 195 3.58 -14.88 21.47
N MET A 196 3.03 -15.86 20.74
CA MET A 196 2.79 -15.76 19.29
C MET A 196 1.92 -14.54 18.90
N TRP A 197 0.98 -14.15 19.76
CA TRP A 197 0.06 -13.01 19.55
C TRP A 197 0.55 -11.72 20.21
N HIS A 198 1.83 -11.61 20.55
CA HIS A 198 2.39 -10.41 21.16
C HIS A 198 2.17 -9.19 20.25
N PRO A 199 1.65 -8.05 20.76
CA PRO A 199 1.23 -6.92 19.94
C PRO A 199 2.36 -6.32 19.10
N THR A 200 3.60 -6.36 19.59
CA THR A 200 4.78 -5.92 18.80
C THR A 200 5.00 -6.79 17.56
N LEU A 201 4.82 -8.11 17.64
CA LEU A 201 4.99 -9.01 16.49
C LEU A 201 3.90 -8.79 15.44
N ILE A 202 2.65 -8.60 15.89
CA ILE A 202 1.53 -8.30 15.00
C ILE A 202 1.75 -6.94 14.34
N ALA A 203 2.20 -5.92 15.09
CA ALA A 203 2.52 -4.61 14.53
C ALA A 203 3.61 -4.68 13.46
N GLU A 204 4.71 -5.42 13.70
CA GLU A 204 5.76 -5.64 12.70
C GLU A 204 5.24 -6.34 11.44
N ALA A 205 4.36 -7.34 11.59
CA ALA A 205 3.76 -8.06 10.47
C ALA A 205 2.83 -7.15 9.64
N LEU A 206 1.94 -6.40 10.29
CA LEU A 206 1.04 -5.45 9.63
C LEU A 206 1.83 -4.33 8.93
N PHE A 207 2.91 -3.85 9.56
CA PHE A 207 3.81 -2.87 8.96
C PHE A 207 4.46 -3.40 7.67
N ALA A 208 4.91 -4.66 7.67
CA ALA A 208 5.47 -5.29 6.47
C ALA A 208 4.43 -5.41 5.34
N ILE A 209 3.19 -5.78 5.67
CA ILE A 209 2.09 -5.85 4.68
C ILE A 209 1.77 -4.44 4.14
N ALA A 210 1.71 -3.42 5.01
CA ALA A 210 1.51 -2.04 4.61
C ALA A 210 2.62 -1.54 3.65
N ASN A 211 3.88 -1.92 3.92
CA ASN A 211 5.01 -1.58 3.05
C ASN A 211 4.88 -2.23 1.65
N ILE A 212 4.36 -3.46 1.56
CA ILE A 212 4.08 -4.11 0.28
C ILE A 212 3.05 -3.30 -0.51
N PHE A 213 1.89 -2.99 0.09
CA PHE A 213 0.87 -2.17 -0.59
C PHE A 213 1.39 -0.79 -0.98
N SER A 214 2.21 -0.18 -0.13
CA SER A 214 2.85 1.09 -0.43
C SER A 214 3.79 0.98 -1.63
N SER A 215 4.61 -0.06 -1.73
CA SER A 215 5.45 -0.25 -2.91
C SER A 215 4.64 -0.50 -4.20
N LEU A 216 3.54 -1.27 -4.09
CA LEU A 216 2.64 -1.57 -5.22
C LEU A 216 1.94 -0.33 -5.77
N ARG A 217 1.70 0.68 -4.93
CA ARG A 217 1.13 1.98 -5.37
C ARG A 217 1.94 2.66 -6.47
N LEU A 218 3.24 2.41 -6.59
CA LEU A 218 4.06 2.95 -7.68
C LEU A 218 3.56 2.53 -9.07
N ILE A 219 2.90 1.37 -9.18
CA ILE A 219 2.36 0.88 -10.45
C ILE A 219 1.31 1.85 -11.02
N SER A 220 0.55 2.54 -10.16
CA SER A 220 -0.43 3.54 -10.58
C SER A 220 0.19 4.72 -11.34
N LEU A 221 1.48 5.02 -11.09
CA LEU A 221 2.22 6.09 -11.76
C LEU A 221 2.60 5.74 -13.20
N PHE A 222 2.60 4.45 -13.56
CA PHE A 222 2.94 4.02 -14.93
C PHE A 222 1.92 4.49 -15.97
N THR A 223 0.69 4.80 -15.55
CA THR A 223 -0.34 5.45 -16.39
C THR A 223 0.14 6.75 -17.04
N ALA A 224 1.07 7.47 -16.41
CA ALA A 224 1.60 8.73 -16.93
C ALA A 224 2.67 8.54 -18.02
N ASN A 225 3.21 7.33 -18.19
CA ASN A 225 4.22 7.03 -19.20
C ASN A 225 3.56 6.54 -20.49
N SER A 226 3.95 7.11 -21.64
CA SER A 226 3.40 6.75 -22.95
C SER A 226 3.61 5.29 -23.35
N HIS A 227 4.64 4.62 -22.80
CA HIS A 227 4.93 3.22 -23.11
C HIS A 227 4.32 2.24 -22.09
N LEU A 228 4.41 2.55 -20.80
CA LEU A 228 3.98 1.65 -19.74
C LEU A 228 2.48 1.77 -19.42
N GLY A 229 1.86 2.91 -19.70
CA GLY A 229 0.44 3.16 -19.41
C GLY A 229 -0.50 2.19 -20.12
N PRO A 230 -0.43 2.03 -21.47
CA PRO A 230 -1.29 1.09 -22.18
C PRO A 230 -1.13 -0.37 -21.70
N LEU A 231 0.12 -0.77 -21.39
CA LEU A 231 0.42 -2.10 -20.87
C LEU A 231 -0.24 -2.34 -19.50
N GLN A 232 -0.13 -1.35 -18.60
CA GLN A 232 -0.71 -1.44 -17.25
C GLN A 232 -2.26 -1.43 -17.30
N ILE A 233 -2.88 -0.65 -18.18
CA ILE A 233 -4.35 -0.67 -18.39
C ILE A 233 -4.80 -2.03 -18.94
N SER A 234 -4.06 -2.60 -19.90
CA SER A 234 -4.36 -3.93 -20.44
C SER A 234 -4.26 -5.01 -19.36
N LEU A 235 -3.21 -4.97 -18.53
CA LEU A 235 -3.04 -5.89 -17.40
C LEU A 235 -4.20 -5.79 -16.40
N GLY A 236 -4.62 -4.57 -16.05
CA GLY A 236 -5.75 -4.36 -15.13
C GLY A 236 -7.07 -4.96 -15.64
N ARG A 237 -7.32 -4.90 -16.96
CA ARG A 237 -8.52 -5.51 -17.56
C ARG A 237 -8.47 -7.03 -17.58
N MET A 238 -7.31 -7.62 -17.86
CA MET A 238 -7.12 -9.08 -17.83
C MET A 238 -7.25 -9.67 -16.42
N LEU A 239 -6.95 -8.88 -15.38
CA LEU A 239 -7.04 -9.32 -13.98
C LEU A 239 -8.45 -9.79 -13.60
N LEU A 240 -9.50 -9.17 -14.16
CA LEU A 240 -10.89 -9.60 -13.92
C LEU A 240 -11.16 -11.00 -14.48
N ASP A 241 -10.56 -11.36 -15.61
CA ASP A 241 -10.69 -12.71 -16.17
C ASP A 241 -9.88 -13.74 -15.38
N ILE A 242 -8.70 -13.36 -14.87
CA ILE A 242 -7.90 -14.18 -13.96
C ILE A 242 -8.70 -14.49 -12.68
N LEU A 243 -9.38 -13.50 -12.10
CA LEU A 243 -10.19 -13.71 -10.88
C LEU A 243 -11.36 -14.67 -11.12
N LYS A 244 -12.01 -14.63 -12.29
CA LYS A 244 -13.04 -15.61 -12.67
C LYS A 244 -12.47 -17.03 -12.74
N PHE A 245 -11.29 -17.20 -13.34
CA PHE A 245 -10.64 -18.50 -13.43
C PHE A 245 -10.18 -19.00 -12.04
N LEU A 246 -9.66 -18.10 -11.21
CA LEU A 246 -9.24 -18.39 -9.84
C LEU A 246 -10.40 -18.91 -8.99
N PHE A 247 -11.62 -18.42 -9.20
CA PHE A 247 -12.81 -18.91 -8.50
C PHE A 247 -13.05 -20.41 -8.74
N ILE A 248 -12.98 -20.86 -10.01
CA ILE A 248 -13.12 -22.29 -10.36
C ILE A 248 -11.97 -23.10 -9.74
N TYR A 249 -10.74 -22.57 -9.81
CA TYR A 249 -9.57 -23.21 -9.22
C TYR A 249 -9.70 -23.39 -7.70
N CYS A 250 -10.22 -22.39 -6.98
CA CYS A 250 -10.47 -22.48 -5.54
C CYS A 250 -11.50 -23.56 -5.18
N LEU A 251 -12.55 -23.76 -5.99
CA LEU A 251 -13.52 -24.83 -5.78
C LEU A 251 -12.88 -26.22 -5.91
N VAL A 252 -12.04 -26.39 -6.93
CA VAL A 252 -11.29 -27.64 -7.14
C VAL A 252 -10.32 -27.87 -5.97
N LEU A 253 -9.54 -26.85 -5.57
CA LEU A 253 -8.64 -26.94 -4.42
C LEU A 253 -9.37 -27.32 -3.14
N LEU A 254 -10.53 -26.73 -2.88
CA LEU A 254 -11.31 -27.04 -1.68
C LEU A 254 -11.85 -28.47 -1.70
N ALA A 255 -12.31 -28.97 -2.85
CA ALA A 255 -12.75 -30.36 -2.99
C ALA A 255 -11.60 -31.35 -2.71
N PHE A 256 -10.41 -31.11 -3.28
CA PHE A 256 -9.23 -31.93 -3.02
C PHE A 256 -8.72 -31.79 -1.58
N ALA A 257 -8.70 -30.58 -1.02
CA ALA A 257 -8.28 -30.34 0.35
C ALA A 257 -9.16 -31.11 1.35
N ASN A 258 -10.48 -31.12 1.12
CA ASN A 258 -11.41 -31.89 1.94
C ASN A 258 -11.17 -33.40 1.80
N GLY A 259 -10.99 -33.91 0.57
CA GLY A 259 -10.73 -35.33 0.33
C GLY A 259 -9.41 -35.82 0.93
N LEU A 260 -8.33 -35.04 0.80
CA LEU A 260 -7.01 -35.36 1.36
C LEU A 260 -6.99 -35.24 2.88
N ASN A 261 -7.61 -34.19 3.45
CA ASN A 261 -7.73 -34.07 4.90
C ASN A 261 -8.52 -35.25 5.47
N GLN A 262 -9.63 -35.65 4.87
CA GLN A 262 -10.41 -36.82 5.31
C GLN A 262 -9.58 -38.12 5.30
N LEU A 263 -8.72 -38.29 4.30
CA LEU A 263 -7.88 -39.49 4.17
C LEU A 263 -6.72 -39.51 5.18
N TYR A 264 -6.06 -38.37 5.38
CA TYR A 264 -4.81 -38.28 6.16
C TYR A 264 -4.99 -37.79 7.59
N PHE A 265 -6.19 -37.38 7.99
CA PHE A 265 -6.47 -36.88 9.35
C PHE A 265 -6.14 -37.92 10.44
N TYR A 266 -6.36 -39.22 10.18
CA TYR A 266 -6.11 -40.27 11.17
C TYR A 266 -4.61 -40.47 11.48
N TYR A 267 -3.73 -40.08 10.57
CA TYR A 267 -2.28 -40.26 10.70
C TYR A 267 -1.58 -39.00 11.24
N GLU A 268 -2.33 -38.12 11.92
CA GLU A 268 -1.76 -36.91 12.54
C GLU A 268 -0.85 -37.28 13.73
N THR A 269 0.44 -36.92 13.64
CA THR A 269 1.41 -37.07 14.73
C THR A 269 1.53 -35.78 15.55
N LYS A 270 1.98 -35.91 16.80
CA LYS A 270 2.25 -34.74 17.66
C LYS A 270 3.61 -34.14 17.35
N ALA A 271 3.76 -32.84 17.57
CA ALA A 271 5.05 -32.16 17.36
C ALA A 271 6.18 -32.79 18.19
N SER A 272 5.89 -33.32 19.37
CA SER A 272 6.86 -33.99 20.25
C SER A 272 7.40 -35.32 19.72
N GLU A 273 6.70 -35.94 18.77
CA GLU A 273 7.09 -37.23 18.16
C GLU A 273 7.95 -37.03 16.90
N GLU A 274 8.03 -35.79 16.42
CA GLU A 274 8.73 -35.39 15.21
C GLU A 274 10.13 -34.87 15.50
N HIS A 275 11.01 -34.97 14.50
CA HIS A 275 12.39 -34.49 14.64
C HIS A 275 12.43 -32.98 14.96
N ASN A 276 13.29 -32.59 15.91
CA ASN A 276 13.44 -31.21 16.39
C ASN A 276 12.16 -30.55 16.93
N ASN A 277 11.18 -31.33 17.41
CA ASN A 277 9.90 -30.84 17.92
C ASN A 277 9.15 -29.93 16.92
N CYS A 278 9.40 -30.09 15.62
CA CYS A 278 8.85 -29.25 14.57
C CYS A 278 7.73 -29.98 13.82
N LYS A 279 6.55 -29.36 13.74
CA LYS A 279 5.38 -29.88 13.03
C LYS A 279 4.99 -28.99 11.85
N GLY A 280 4.80 -29.61 10.69
CA GLY A 280 4.26 -29.00 9.47
C GLY A 280 5.21 -29.03 8.29
N ILE A 281 4.74 -28.48 7.17
CA ILE A 281 5.45 -28.46 5.88
C ILE A 281 6.65 -27.49 5.82
N ARG A 282 6.79 -26.60 6.82
CA ARG A 282 7.88 -25.61 6.90
C ARG A 282 9.08 -26.11 7.72
N CYS A 283 9.02 -27.33 8.24
CA CYS A 283 10.14 -27.98 8.91
C CYS A 283 11.15 -28.49 7.87
N GLU A 284 12.42 -28.66 8.29
CA GLU A 284 13.48 -29.21 7.43
C GLU A 284 13.08 -30.55 6.80
N ARG A 285 12.50 -31.44 7.63
CA ARG A 285 11.80 -32.63 7.16
C ARG A 285 10.30 -32.37 7.25
N GLN A 286 9.65 -32.35 6.09
CA GLN A 286 8.21 -32.11 6.01
C GLN A 286 7.43 -33.25 6.65
N ASN A 287 6.50 -32.90 7.55
CA ASN A 287 5.59 -33.84 8.20
C ASN A 287 4.17 -33.24 8.30
N ASN A 288 3.18 -34.07 8.60
CA ASN A 288 1.78 -33.65 8.83
C ASN A 288 1.19 -32.73 7.73
N ALA A 289 1.57 -32.95 6.46
CA ALA A 289 1.29 -32.03 5.35
C ALA A 289 -0.21 -31.79 5.11
N PHE A 290 -1.02 -32.85 5.22
CA PHE A 290 -2.47 -32.81 5.00
C PHE A 290 -3.29 -32.82 6.30
N SER A 291 -2.62 -32.83 7.44
CA SER A 291 -3.23 -32.86 8.79
C SER A 291 -3.08 -31.50 9.49
N THR A 292 -2.23 -30.60 8.97
CA THR A 292 -2.06 -29.23 9.48
C THR A 292 -3.31 -28.40 9.16
N ARG A 293 -4.12 -28.13 10.18
CA ARG A 293 -5.38 -27.38 10.03
C ARG A 293 -5.13 -25.97 9.50
N LEU A 294 -5.80 -25.62 8.40
CA LEU A 294 -5.73 -24.32 7.74
C LEU A 294 -6.43 -23.20 8.53
N LEU A 295 -7.31 -23.55 9.48
CA LEU A 295 -7.92 -22.62 10.44
C LEU A 295 -7.48 -22.94 11.87
N PRO A 296 -7.16 -21.93 12.70
CA PRO A 296 -7.08 -22.14 14.14
C PRO A 296 -8.42 -22.70 14.64
N PRO A 297 -8.42 -23.62 15.61
CA PRO A 297 -9.67 -24.18 16.13
C PRO A 297 -10.54 -23.05 16.69
N LEU A 298 -11.79 -22.95 16.21
CA LEU A 298 -12.85 -22.11 16.78
C LEU A 298 -13.06 -22.31 18.30
N ASN A 299 -12.47 -23.36 18.89
CA ASN A 299 -12.46 -23.62 20.32
C ASN A 299 -11.50 -22.75 21.16
N ALA A 300 -10.72 -21.84 20.56
CA ALA A 300 -9.92 -20.88 21.33
C ALA A 300 -10.79 -19.95 22.22
N HIS A 301 -12.06 -19.73 21.86
CA HIS A 301 -13.00 -18.95 22.68
C HIS A 301 -13.40 -19.66 24.00
N LEU A 302 -13.34 -20.99 24.05
CA LEU A 302 -13.71 -21.76 25.25
C LEU A 302 -12.54 -21.90 26.25
N TYR A 303 -11.30 -21.75 25.80
CA TYR A 303 -10.14 -21.69 26.70
C TYR A 303 -9.93 -20.30 27.31
N PHE A 304 -10.30 -19.22 26.59
CA PHE A 304 -10.19 -17.86 27.10
C PHE A 304 -11.18 -17.55 28.24
N ALA A 305 -12.38 -18.15 28.24
CA ALA A 305 -13.36 -17.96 29.31
C ALA A 305 -12.95 -18.63 30.65
N ARG A 306 -11.99 -19.56 30.64
CA ARG A 306 -11.57 -20.29 31.85
C ARG A 306 -10.37 -19.67 32.58
N SER A 307 -9.64 -18.75 31.94
CA SER A 307 -8.46 -18.10 32.54
C SER A 307 -8.75 -16.75 33.21
N TYR A 308 -10.00 -16.29 33.21
CA TYR A 308 -10.43 -15.06 33.92
C TYR A 308 -11.07 -15.33 35.29
N HIS A 309 -11.14 -16.60 35.71
CA HIS A 309 -11.79 -17.01 36.96
C HIS A 309 -10.90 -17.85 37.89
N ARG A 310 -9.57 -17.66 37.83
CA ARG A 310 -8.65 -18.08 38.90
C ARG A 310 -7.77 -16.92 39.32
#